data_AF-A0A101WTB8-F1
#
_entry.id   AF-A0A101WTB8-F1
#
_cell.length_a   1.000
_cell.length_b   1.000
_cell.length_c   1.000
_cell.angle_alpha   90.00
_cell.angle_beta   90.00
_cell.angle_gamma   90.00
#
_symmetry.space_group_name_H-M   'P 1'
#
loop_
_entity.id
_entity.type
_entity.pdbx_description
1 polymer ?
#
loop_
_entity_poly.entity_id
_entity_poly.type
_entity_poly.pdbx_seq_one_letter_code
_entity_poly.pdbx_strand_id
1 'polypeptide(L)'
;MLVQSTGLGKTVLTSNFSSMEIDKENESFPLNMKIEATDPVHWFITIQLSGLDIRQALKMAMKPAIIAKVIKMLFQKAPKSTSEALHG
;
A
#
# COMPACT_ATOMS: atom_id res chain seq x y z
N MET A 1 -1.55 6.47 -3.76
CA MET A 1 -0.56 6.30 -2.66
C MET A 1 0.79 6.85 -3.10
N LEU A 2 1.60 7.32 -2.15
CA LEU A 2 2.98 7.76 -2.43
C LEU A 2 3.94 6.66 -1.97
N VAL A 3 4.82 6.19 -2.86
CA VAL A 3 5.80 5.14 -2.57
C VAL A 3 7.20 5.71 -2.76
N GLN A 4 8.02 5.68 -1.71
CA GLN A 4 9.43 6.08 -1.84
C GLN A 4 10.26 4.92 -2.38
N SER A 5 10.83 5.10 -3.57
CA SER A 5 11.74 4.13 -4.16
C SER A 5 13.16 4.35 -3.64
N THR A 6 13.69 3.40 -2.88
CA THR A 6 15.07 3.45 -2.38
C THR A 6 16.11 3.16 -3.47
N GLY A 7 15.75 2.37 -4.50
CA GLY A 7 16.63 1.99 -5.62
C GLY A 7 16.74 3.03 -6.74
N LEU A 8 15.81 3.98 -6.83
CA LEU A 8 15.81 5.06 -7.86
C LEU A 8 16.21 6.41 -7.28
N GLY A 9 17.23 6.43 -6.43
CA GLY A 9 17.73 7.69 -5.86
C GLY A 9 16.73 8.41 -4.95
N LYS A 10 15.85 7.68 -4.24
CA LYS A 10 14.83 8.23 -3.33
C LYS A 10 13.71 9.01 -4.04
N THR A 11 13.36 8.59 -5.26
CA THR A 11 12.22 9.16 -5.99
C THR A 11 10.90 8.78 -5.34
N VAL A 12 9.99 9.75 -5.19
CA VAL A 12 8.61 9.51 -4.76
C VAL A 12 7.78 9.14 -6.00
N LEU A 13 7.18 7.95 -5.96
CA LEU A 13 6.29 7.46 -7.00
C LEU A 13 4.84 7.69 -6.58
N THR A 14 4.05 8.25 -7.49
CA THR A 14 2.58 8.19 -7.38
C THR A 14 2.14 6.81 -7.84
N SER A 15 1.43 6.07 -7.00
CA SER A 15 0.99 4.71 -7.31
C SER A 15 -0.44 4.45 -6.92
N ASN A 16 -1.07 3.46 -7.52
CA ASN A 16 -2.44 3.03 -7.26
C ASN A 16 -2.50 1.50 -7.10
N PHE A 17 -3.43 1.03 -6.27
CA PHE A 17 -3.74 -0.41 -6.24
C PHE A 17 -4.47 -0.75 -7.53
N SER A 18 -3.88 -1.64 -8.32
CA SER A 18 -4.42 -2.06 -9.62
C SER A 18 -5.26 -3.33 -9.49
N SER A 19 -4.74 -4.36 -8.80
CA SER A 19 -5.53 -5.55 -8.48
C SER A 19 -5.05 -6.26 -7.20
N MET A 20 -5.93 -7.09 -6.64
CA MET A 20 -5.64 -7.97 -5.52
C MET A 20 -6.41 -9.28 -5.71
N GLU A 21 -5.70 -10.39 -5.83
CA GLU A 21 -6.26 -11.71 -6.14
C GLU A 21 -5.64 -12.79 -5.25
N ILE A 22 -6.47 -13.70 -4.76
CA ILE A 22 -6.00 -14.89 -4.07
C ILE A 22 -5.74 -15.95 -5.13
N ASP A 23 -4.51 -16.44 -5.18
CA ASP A 23 -4.19 -17.61 -6.00
C ASP A 23 -4.77 -18.86 -5.34
N LYS A 24 -5.80 -19.42 -5.98
CA LYS A 24 -6.53 -20.59 -5.48
C LYS A 24 -5.90 -21.91 -5.92
N GLU A 25 -4.95 -21.88 -6.85
CA GLU A 25 -4.33 -23.07 -7.43
C GLU A 25 -3.15 -23.57 -6.57
N ASN A 26 -2.63 -22.71 -5.70
CA ASN A 26 -1.53 -23.03 -4.82
C ASN A 26 -2.05 -23.35 -3.40
N GLU A 27 -1.59 -24.46 -2.79
CA GLU A 27 -2.02 -24.92 -1.46
C GLU A 27 -1.81 -23.88 -0.35
N SER A 28 -0.86 -22.95 -0.56
CA SER A 28 -0.55 -21.88 0.40
C SER A 28 -1.41 -20.62 0.24
N PHE A 29 -2.35 -20.59 -0.71
CA PHE A 29 -3.24 -19.47 -1.03
C PHE A 29 -2.56 -18.08 -1.01
N PRO A 30 -1.48 -17.86 -1.79
CA PRO A 30 -0.78 -16.59 -1.77
C PRO A 30 -1.66 -15.46 -2.30
N LEU A 31 -1.49 -14.27 -1.72
CA LEU A 31 -2.18 -13.06 -2.15
C LEU A 31 -1.31 -12.30 -3.14
N ASN A 32 -1.79 -12.19 -4.38
CA ASN A 32 -1.15 -11.44 -5.44
C ASN A 32 -1.70 -10.02 -5.46
N MET A 33 -0.83 -9.04 -5.23
CA MET A 33 -1.17 -7.62 -5.27
C MET A 33 -0.43 -6.95 -6.42
N LYS A 34 -1.15 -6.23 -7.28
CA LYS A 34 -0.57 -5.40 -8.32
C LYS A 34 -0.69 -3.93 -7.94
N ILE A 35 0.43 -3.24 -7.97
CA ILE A 35 0.53 -1.80 -7.76
C ILE A 35 1.03 -1.18 -9.06
N GLU A 36 0.32 -0.17 -9.54
CA GLU A 36 0.71 0.61 -10.71
C GLU A 36 1.29 1.93 -10.25
N ALA A 37 2.57 2.20 -10.55
CA ALA A 37 3.13 3.53 -10.47
C ALA A 37 2.78 4.31 -11.74
N THR A 38 2.21 5.50 -11.59
CA THR A 38 1.71 6.32 -12.69
C THR A 38 2.55 7.57 -12.96
N ASP A 39 3.37 7.99 -11.99
CA ASP A 39 4.25 9.17 -12.11
C ASP A 39 5.48 9.01 -11.20
N PRO A 40 6.70 9.35 -11.65
CA PRO A 40 7.09 9.83 -12.99
C PRO A 40 7.26 8.73 -14.05
N VAL A 41 7.09 7.46 -13.68
CA VAL A 41 7.29 6.32 -14.60
C VAL A 41 6.17 5.29 -14.44
N HIS A 42 5.65 4.80 -15.57
CA HIS A 42 4.64 3.75 -15.63
C HIS A 42 5.22 2.37 -15.35
N TRP A 43 5.15 1.91 -14.09
CA TRP A 43 5.63 0.58 -13.69
C TRP A 43 4.57 -0.24 -12.97
N PHE A 44 4.58 -1.55 -13.21
CA PHE A 44 3.76 -2.50 -12.48
C PHE A 44 4.64 -3.26 -11.48
N ILE A 45 4.27 -3.16 -10.20
CA ILE A 45 4.88 -3.92 -9.12
C ILE A 45 3.92 -5.04 -8.76
N THR A 46 4.32 -6.28 -9.00
CA THR A 46 3.58 -7.46 -8.55
C THR A 46 4.21 -7.97 -7.26
N ILE A 47 3.41 -8.02 -6.20
CA ILE A 47 3.82 -8.53 -4.89
C ILE A 47 3.06 -9.82 -4.66
N GLN A 48 3.78 -10.90 -4.42
CA GLN A 48 3.21 -12.16 -3.96
C GLN A 48 3.43 -12.25 -2.44
N LEU A 49 2.34 -12.37 -1.70
CA LEU A 49 2.39 -12.47 -0.24
C LEU A 49 2.04 -13.90 0.17
N SER A 50 2.92 -14.53 0.92
CA SER A 50 2.65 -15.84 1.52
C SER A 50 1.69 -15.72 2.71
N GLY A 51 1.15 -16.85 3.17
CA GLY A 51 0.32 -16.87 4.38
C GLY A 51 1.04 -16.32 5.62
N LEU A 52 2.36 -16.44 5.73
CA LEU A 52 3.14 -15.87 6.84
C LEU A 52 3.21 -14.34 6.75
N ASP A 53 3.43 -13.80 5.55
CA ASP A 53 3.48 -12.36 5.31
C ASP A 53 2.13 -11.71 5.63
N ILE A 54 1.03 -12.36 5.22
CA ILE A 54 -0.33 -11.91 5.51
C ILE A 54 -0.59 -11.88 7.03
N ARG A 55 -0.20 -12.95 7.75
CA ARG A 55 -0.34 -13.00 9.22
C ARG A 55 0.46 -11.91 9.90
N GLN A 56 1.68 -11.65 9.43
CA GLN A 56 2.53 -10.61 9.99
C GLN A 56 1.98 -9.21 9.71
N ALA A 57 1.51 -8.96 8.48
CA ALA A 57 0.83 -7.72 8.10
C ALA A 57 -0.42 -7.48 8.96
N LEU A 58 -1.25 -8.50 9.15
CA LEU A 58 -2.43 -8.41 10.01
C LEU A 58 -2.05 -8.11 11.47
N LYS A 59 -1.03 -8.79 12.01
CA LYS A 59 -0.53 -8.53 13.36
C LYS A 59 -0.01 -7.10 13.53
N MET A 60 0.63 -6.54 12.51
CA MET A 60 1.05 -5.13 12.51
C MET A 60 -0.15 -4.19 12.47
N ALA A 61 -1.12 -4.44 11.59
CA ALA A 61 -2.33 -3.63 11.46
C ALA A 61 -3.20 -3.63 12.73
N MET A 62 -3.25 -4.75 13.46
CA MET A 62 -4.02 -4.89 14.70
C MET A 62 -3.35 -4.26 15.94
N LYS A 63 -2.19 -3.60 15.80
CA LYS A 63 -1.60 -2.87 16.94
C LYS A 63 -2.57 -1.78 17.41
N PRO A 64 -2.85 -1.66 18.73
CA PRO A 64 -3.84 -0.70 19.24
C PRO A 64 -3.61 0.74 18.77
N ALA A 65 -2.33 1.15 18.69
CA ALA A 65 -1.96 2.48 18.19
C ALA A 65 -2.36 2.70 16.71
N ILE A 66 -2.23 1.68 15.85
CA ILE A 66 -2.65 1.76 14.45
C ILE A 66 -4.17 1.79 14.36
N ILE A 67 -4.85 0.89 15.06
CA ILE A 67 -6.32 0.85 15.12
C ILE A 67 -6.89 2.20 15.57
N ALA A 68 -6.39 2.75 16.68
CA ALA A 68 -6.86 4.05 17.19
C ALA A 68 -6.65 5.19 16.16
N LYS A 69 -5.53 5.18 15.44
CA LYS A 69 -5.26 6.17 14.39
C LYS A 69 -6.22 6.02 13.20
N VAL A 70 -6.48 4.79 12.76
CA VAL A 70 -7.42 4.49 11.68
C VAL A 70 -8.85 4.90 12.07
N ILE A 71 -9.30 4.51 13.27
CA ILE A 71 -10.61 4.92 13.81
C ILE A 71 -10.71 6.45 13.84
N LYS A 72 -9.70 7.14 14.36
CA LYS A 72 -9.67 8.60 14.39
C LYS A 72 -9.76 9.20 12.98
N MET A 73 -9.06 8.64 11.99
CA MET A 73 -9.15 9.09 10.59
C MET A 73 -10.54 8.89 9.99
N LEU A 74 -11.25 7.82 10.34
CA LEU A 74 -12.63 7.59 9.87
C LEU A 74 -13.64 8.59 10.46
N PHE A 75 -13.40 9.06 11.69
CA PHE A 75 -14.23 10.08 12.35
C PHE A 75 -13.80 11.53 12.07
N GLN A 76 -12.63 11.72 11.44
CA GLN A 76 -12.19 13.03 10.99
C GLN A 76 -12.68 13.26 9.56
N LYS A 77 -13.27 14.44 9.27
CA LYS A 77 -13.58 14.84 7.90
C LYS A 77 -12.32 14.72 7.04
N ALA A 78 -12.47 14.16 5.84
CA ALA A 78 -11.37 13.96 4.91
C ALA A 78 -10.53 15.26 4.81
N PRO A 79 -9.19 15.17 4.96
CA PRO A 79 -8.34 16.34 4.77
C PRO A 79 -8.60 16.92 3.38
N LYS A 80 -8.72 18.25 3.28
CA LYS A 80 -8.67 18.94 1.98
C LYS A 80 -7.42 18.46 1.25
N SER A 81 -7.58 18.11 -0.02
CA SER A 81 -6.63 17.33 -0.81
C SER A 81 -5.17 17.71 -0.57
N THR A 82 -4.34 16.68 -0.37
CA THR A 82 -2.88 16.75 -0.37
C THR A 82 -2.35 17.11 -1.76
N SER A 83 -2.71 18.29 -2.28
CA SER A 83 -2.13 18.88 -3.48
C SER A 83 -1.10 19.97 -3.14
N GLU A 84 -1.08 20.47 -1.90
CA GLU A 84 -0.20 21.58 -1.47
C GLU A 84 1.19 21.12 -0.98
N ALA A 85 1.40 19.81 -0.76
CA ALA A 85 2.67 19.29 -0.24
C ALA A 85 3.75 19.04 -1.33
N LEU A 86 3.48 19.38 -2.59
CA LEU A 86 4.38 19.14 -3.74
C LEU A 86 5.11 20.40 -4.23
N HIS A 87 4.89 21.57 -3.60
CA HIS A 87 5.56 22.84 -3.96
C HIS A 87 6.17 23.60 -2.76
N GLY A 88 6.40 22.93 -1.64
CA GLY A 88 7.06 23.51 -0.45
C GLY A 88 8.47 23.00 -0.26
#